data_AF-A0A8J4BP92-F1
#
_entry.id   AF-A0A8J4BP92-F1
#
_cell.length_a   1.000
_cell.length_b   1.000
_cell.length_c   1.000
_cell.angle_alpha   90.00
_cell.angle_beta   90.00
_cell.angle_gamma   90.00
#
_symmetry.space_group_name_H-M   'P 1'
#
loop_
_entity.id
_entity.type
_entity.pdbx_description
1 polymer ?
#
loop_
_entity_poly.entity_id
_entity_poly.type
_entity_poly.pdbx_seq_one_letter_code
_entity_poly.pdbx_strand_id
1 'polypeptide(L)'
;MRTPASVIVEQTLCKSHGVKEDPTLQEAFASFLESRKKKSRARAAWGPSETRPQTRPASTSILAQEERRARVRALFVETARGFIGVPYARKYHDPHYCTCEGCSASGRQLYHSPLFLDCCGLVRRVAWALQRQLGFRLGPGNQAYQYDTLPKRVESVAQLKPGDLIFYSGTYYEPGSRRHAFDMTHVEVFVGGPSGEATIGSRERFKWVMQYDSYRFESQRWKILACHFCSIDTWLDGLCHPKHPELWQPRRRMKQQQQQQGSTSSEGAWATVRVTRGIHGTGRNTWDTGKHSTFGRVRDGGKKTVEDE
;
A
#
# COMPACT_ATOMS: atom_id res chain seq x y z
N MET A 1 -77.98 49.91 9.99
CA MET A 1 -77.54 48.84 10.92
C MET A 1 -77.25 47.59 10.11
N ARG A 2 -76.25 46.82 10.54
CA ARG A 2 -75.41 45.92 9.74
C ARG A 2 -76.17 44.85 8.93
N THR A 3 -75.87 44.79 7.63
CA THR A 3 -76.22 43.71 6.69
C THR A 3 -75.25 42.52 6.82
N PRO A 4 -75.68 41.29 6.46
CA PRO A 4 -74.95 40.05 6.74
C PRO A 4 -73.85 39.78 5.71
N ALA A 5 -72.72 39.26 6.19
CA ALA A 5 -71.59 38.84 5.37
C ALA A 5 -71.87 37.48 4.73
N SER A 6 -71.75 37.44 3.40
CA SER A 6 -71.79 36.26 2.55
C SER A 6 -70.54 35.40 2.76
N VAL A 7 -70.76 34.12 3.10
CA VAL A 7 -69.73 33.08 3.20
C VAL A 7 -69.41 32.59 1.78
N ILE A 8 -68.18 32.83 1.33
CA ILE A 8 -67.64 32.29 0.08
C ILE A 8 -66.98 30.95 0.40
N VAL A 9 -67.48 29.87 -0.21
CA VAL A 9 -66.91 28.52 -0.15
C VAL A 9 -65.91 28.39 -1.29
N GLU A 10 -64.61 28.47 -0.99
CA GLU A 10 -63.53 28.14 -1.93
C GLU A 10 -63.34 26.61 -1.97
N GLN A 11 -63.63 26.01 -3.13
CA GLN A 11 -63.34 24.60 -3.41
C GLN A 11 -61.88 24.46 -3.86
N THR A 12 -61.02 23.94 -2.99
CA THR A 12 -59.63 23.60 -3.31
C THR A 12 -59.57 22.27 -4.06
N LEU A 13 -59.27 22.34 -5.36
CA LEU A 13 -59.08 21.20 -6.25
C LEU A 13 -57.75 20.49 -5.94
N CYS A 14 -57.81 19.36 -5.22
CA CYS A 14 -56.66 18.48 -4.98
C CYS A 14 -56.20 17.84 -6.30
N LYS A 15 -55.05 18.28 -6.82
CA LYS A 15 -54.35 17.62 -7.92
C LYS A 15 -53.71 16.34 -7.39
N SER A 16 -54.14 15.19 -7.93
CA SER A 16 -53.53 13.88 -7.66
C SER A 16 -52.10 13.85 -8.21
N HIS A 17 -51.11 13.95 -7.32
CA HIS A 17 -49.72 13.66 -7.67
C HIS A 17 -49.60 12.15 -7.90
N GLY A 18 -49.33 11.76 -9.15
CA GLY A 18 -49.06 10.37 -9.52
C GLY A 18 -47.91 9.81 -8.68
N VAL A 19 -48.23 8.77 -7.91
CA VAL A 19 -47.26 8.01 -7.12
C VAL A 19 -46.29 7.35 -8.11
N LYS A 20 -45.05 7.83 -8.16
CA LYS A 20 -43.97 7.10 -8.84
C LYS A 20 -43.57 5.97 -7.91
N GLU A 21 -43.87 4.74 -8.31
CA GLU A 21 -43.39 3.57 -7.60
C GLU A 21 -41.86 3.59 -7.55
N ASP A 22 -41.31 3.41 -6.35
CA ASP A 22 -39.88 3.33 -6.15
C ASP A 22 -39.32 2.08 -6.86
N PRO A 23 -38.16 2.19 -7.53
CA PRO A 23 -37.59 1.07 -8.26
C PRO A 23 -37.29 -0.09 -7.31
N THR A 24 -37.54 -1.30 -7.79
CA THR A 24 -37.21 -2.52 -7.06
C THR A 24 -35.69 -2.62 -6.83
N LEU A 25 -35.26 -3.36 -5.80
CA LEU A 25 -33.83 -3.57 -5.51
C LEU A 25 -33.07 -4.15 -6.71
N GLN A 26 -33.73 -4.99 -7.50
CA GLN A 26 -33.20 -5.58 -8.71
C GLN A 26 -32.93 -4.53 -9.80
N GLU A 27 -33.87 -3.60 -10.01
CA GLU A 27 -33.73 -2.49 -10.96
C GLU A 27 -32.66 -1.48 -10.52
N ALA A 28 -32.60 -1.18 -9.22
CA ALA A 28 -31.56 -0.33 -8.66
C ALA A 28 -30.16 -0.96 -8.87
N PHE A 29 -30.03 -2.27 -8.68
CA PHE A 29 -28.77 -2.98 -8.91
C PHE A 29 -28.39 -3.06 -10.39
N ALA A 30 -29.35 -3.28 -11.29
CA ALA A 30 -29.12 -3.25 -12.73
C ALA A 30 -28.65 -1.85 -13.21
N SER A 31 -29.30 -0.80 -12.72
CA SER A 31 -28.90 0.60 -12.99
C SER A 31 -27.49 0.92 -12.46
N PHE A 32 -27.13 0.36 -11.30
CA PHE A 32 -25.78 0.47 -10.76
C PHE A 32 -24.73 -0.22 -11.65
N LEU A 33 -25.01 -1.44 -12.13
CA LEU A 33 -24.11 -2.18 -13.03
C LEU A 33 -23.91 -1.45 -14.36
N GLU A 34 -24.99 -0.94 -14.97
CA GLU A 34 -24.92 -0.16 -16.21
C GLU A 34 -24.19 1.17 -16.00
N SER A 35 -24.42 1.86 -14.88
CA SER A 35 -23.66 3.06 -14.50
C SER A 35 -22.17 2.77 -14.36
N ARG A 36 -21.79 1.59 -13.84
CA ARG A 36 -20.39 1.17 -13.73
C ARG A 36 -19.77 0.85 -15.09
N LYS A 37 -20.51 0.19 -15.98
CA LYS A 37 -20.11 -0.14 -17.35
C LYS A 37 -19.93 1.12 -18.20
N LYS A 38 -20.82 2.10 -18.04
CA LYS A 38 -20.72 3.42 -18.68
C LYS A 38 -19.51 4.21 -18.18
N LYS A 39 -19.23 4.20 -16.87
CA LYS A 39 -18.02 4.81 -16.27
C LYS A 39 -16.73 4.12 -16.71
N SER A 40 -16.71 2.79 -16.86
CA SER A 40 -15.52 2.08 -17.34
C SER A 40 -15.27 2.33 -18.82
N ARG A 41 -16.32 2.40 -19.64
CA ARG A 41 -16.24 2.78 -21.06
C ARG A 41 -15.78 4.23 -21.24
N ALA A 42 -16.29 5.16 -20.44
CA ALA A 42 -15.81 6.55 -20.45
C ALA A 42 -14.31 6.63 -20.10
N ARG A 43 -13.84 5.86 -19.12
CA ARG A 43 -12.40 5.77 -18.79
C ARG A 43 -11.55 5.07 -19.85
N ALA A 44 -12.11 4.16 -20.64
CA ALA A 44 -11.41 3.50 -21.74
C ALA A 44 -11.39 4.35 -23.02
N ALA A 45 -12.41 5.18 -23.23
CA ALA A 45 -12.49 6.16 -24.32
C ALA A 45 -11.54 7.34 -24.10
N TRP A 46 -11.22 7.63 -22.83
CA TRP A 46 -10.04 8.43 -22.46
C TRP A 46 -8.82 7.51 -22.54
N GLY A 47 -8.27 7.34 -23.75
CA GLY A 47 -6.99 6.67 -23.95
C GLY A 47 -5.87 7.26 -23.09
N PRO A 48 -4.66 6.68 -23.07
CA PRO A 48 -3.51 7.33 -22.44
C PRO A 48 -3.43 8.74 -23.01
N SER A 49 -3.71 9.73 -22.17
CA SER A 49 -3.76 11.14 -22.55
C SER A 49 -2.40 11.51 -23.11
N GLU A 50 -2.27 11.46 -24.43
CA GLU A 50 -1.21 12.13 -25.16
C GLU A 50 -1.27 13.60 -24.75
N THR A 51 -0.24 13.98 -24.00
CA THR A 51 0.30 15.33 -23.95
C THR A 51 -0.76 16.44 -23.81
N ARG A 52 -1.40 16.53 -22.64
CA ARG A 52 -1.71 17.89 -22.16
C ARG A 52 -0.36 18.60 -22.11
N PRO A 53 -0.14 19.70 -22.86
CA PRO A 53 1.11 20.43 -22.78
C PRO A 53 1.30 20.77 -21.32
N GLN A 54 2.27 20.12 -20.68
CA GLN A 54 2.76 20.64 -19.42
C GLN A 54 3.40 21.94 -19.83
N THR A 55 2.65 23.04 -19.69
CA THR A 55 3.22 24.37 -19.53
C THR A 55 4.20 24.21 -18.39
N ARG A 56 5.47 23.94 -18.74
CA ARG A 56 6.56 23.87 -17.78
C ARG A 56 6.49 25.23 -17.10
N PRO A 57 6.14 25.29 -15.80
CA PRO A 57 6.21 26.57 -15.10
C PRO A 57 7.61 27.13 -15.34
N ALA A 58 7.66 28.41 -15.70
CA ALA A 58 8.89 29.15 -15.97
C ALA A 58 9.98 28.72 -14.98
N SER A 59 11.19 28.46 -15.47
CA SER A 59 12.29 27.84 -14.73
C SER A 59 12.40 28.44 -13.33
N THR A 60 11.83 27.76 -12.34
CA THR A 60 12.02 28.13 -10.94
C THR A 60 13.52 28.04 -10.69
N SER A 61 14.10 29.08 -10.09
CA SER A 61 15.52 29.10 -9.76
C SER A 61 15.89 27.84 -8.97
N ILE A 62 17.12 27.35 -9.16
CA ILE A 62 17.63 26.17 -8.44
C ILE A 62 17.40 26.32 -6.93
N LEU A 63 17.64 27.52 -6.40
CA LEU A 63 17.40 27.88 -5.00
C LEU A 63 15.93 27.66 -4.59
N ALA A 64 14.95 28.13 -5.38
CA ALA A 64 13.54 27.91 -5.09
C ALA A 64 13.15 26.43 -5.11
N GLN A 65 13.78 25.62 -5.96
CA GLN A 65 13.57 24.17 -5.98
C GLN A 65 14.15 23.50 -4.72
N GLU A 66 15.34 23.90 -4.29
CA GLU A 66 15.98 23.39 -3.08
C GLU A 66 15.18 23.76 -1.82
N GLU A 67 14.71 25.01 -1.71
CA GLU A 67 13.83 25.44 -0.63
C GLU A 67 12.52 24.64 -0.61
N ARG A 68 11.90 24.43 -1.78
CA ARG A 68 10.72 23.57 -1.89
C ARG A 68 11.02 22.16 -1.40
N ARG A 69 12.13 21.54 -1.83
CA ARG A 69 12.52 20.19 -1.39
C ARG A 69 12.72 20.15 0.12
N ALA A 70 13.46 21.10 0.69
CA ALA A 70 13.72 21.18 2.13
C ALA A 70 12.41 21.29 2.92
N ARG A 71 11.48 22.14 2.49
CA ARG A 71 10.17 22.28 3.14
C ARG A 71 9.34 21.00 3.07
N VAL A 72 9.25 20.36 1.90
CA VAL A 72 8.46 19.12 1.76
C VAL A 72 9.09 17.96 2.54
N ARG A 73 10.42 17.91 2.60
CA ARG A 73 11.18 16.96 3.42
C ARG A 73 10.90 17.15 4.92
N ALA A 74 10.91 18.39 5.40
CA ALA A 74 10.56 18.70 6.79
C ALA A 74 9.13 18.24 7.12
N LEU A 75 8.17 18.55 6.23
CA LEU A 75 6.78 18.08 6.36
C LEU A 75 6.68 16.55 6.38
N PHE A 76 7.52 15.84 5.62
CA PHE A 76 7.54 14.37 5.61
C PHE A 76 7.90 13.82 6.98
N VAL A 77 8.94 14.37 7.63
CA VAL A 77 9.36 13.98 8.97
C VAL A 77 8.30 14.34 10.02
N GLU A 78 7.75 15.54 9.96
CA GLU A 78 6.69 15.99 10.88
C GLU A 78 5.44 15.11 10.76
N THR A 79 5.02 14.80 9.53
CA THR A 79 3.90 13.91 9.26
C THR A 79 4.16 12.50 9.80
N ALA A 80 5.40 11.99 9.69
CA ALA A 80 5.77 10.70 10.26
C ALA A 80 5.68 10.70 11.80
N ARG A 81 6.11 11.79 12.46
CA ARG A 81 5.97 11.97 13.92
C ARG A 81 4.51 11.96 14.37
N GLY A 82 3.61 12.53 13.57
CA GLY A 82 2.17 12.52 13.84
C GLY A 82 1.54 11.11 13.89
N PHE A 83 2.24 10.07 13.43
CA PHE A 83 1.80 8.68 13.52
C PHE A 83 2.39 7.92 14.72
N ILE A 84 3.24 8.53 15.54
CA ILE A 84 3.74 7.90 16.78
C ILE A 84 2.54 7.50 17.66
N GLY A 85 2.56 6.27 18.18
CA GLY A 85 1.47 5.71 18.98
C GLY A 85 0.45 4.88 18.18
N VAL A 86 0.48 4.91 16.85
CA VAL A 86 -0.42 4.09 16.02
C VAL A 86 0.01 2.61 16.06
N PRO A 87 -0.87 1.67 16.45
CA PRO A 87 -0.48 0.27 16.63
C PRO A 87 -0.09 -0.45 15.34
N TYR A 88 0.72 -1.49 15.48
CA TYR A 88 1.04 -2.41 14.39
C TYR A 88 -0.16 -3.31 14.06
N ALA A 89 -0.44 -3.53 12.78
CA ALA A 89 -1.52 -4.39 12.23
C ALA A 89 -2.51 -5.05 13.21
N ARG A 90 -3.80 -4.71 13.09
CA ARG A 90 -4.89 -5.15 13.99
C ARG A 90 -4.88 -6.62 14.42
N LYS A 91 -4.55 -7.54 13.51
CA LYS A 91 -4.54 -9.00 13.74
C LYS A 91 -3.60 -9.49 14.86
N TYR A 92 -2.72 -8.64 15.38
CA TYR A 92 -1.81 -8.99 16.48
C TYR A 92 -2.34 -8.56 17.85
N HIS A 93 -3.51 -7.93 17.91
CA HIS A 93 -4.15 -7.51 19.14
C HIS A 93 -5.42 -8.31 19.37
N ASP A 94 -5.70 -8.65 20.63
CA ASP A 94 -6.91 -9.36 21.01
C ASP A 94 -8.08 -8.37 21.26
N PRO A 95 -9.29 -8.64 20.73
CA PRO A 95 -10.46 -7.78 20.93
C PRO A 95 -10.92 -7.64 22.38
N HIS A 96 -10.76 -8.66 23.21
CA HIS A 96 -11.37 -8.73 24.53
C HIS A 96 -10.31 -8.60 25.63
N TYR A 97 -9.16 -9.28 25.48
CA TYR A 97 -8.15 -9.43 26.53
C TYR A 97 -6.74 -9.27 25.97
N CYS A 98 -6.43 -8.10 25.41
CA CYS A 98 -5.09 -7.85 24.87
C CYS A 98 -4.06 -7.70 25.99
N THR A 99 -3.27 -8.74 26.22
CA THR A 99 -2.11 -8.75 27.13
C THR A 99 -0.78 -8.56 26.40
N CYS A 100 -0.82 -8.13 25.14
CA CYS A 100 0.41 -7.89 24.38
C CYS A 100 1.21 -6.74 25.02
N GLU A 101 2.54 -6.79 24.88
CA GLU A 101 3.45 -5.80 25.45
C GLU A 101 3.00 -4.36 25.19
N GLY A 102 2.47 -4.08 23.99
CA GLY A 102 1.96 -2.76 23.69
C GLY A 102 0.72 -2.37 24.49
N CYS A 103 -0.25 -3.26 24.66
CA CYS A 103 -1.44 -2.96 25.46
C CYS A 103 -1.05 -2.66 26.92
N SER A 104 -0.13 -3.44 27.50
CA SER A 104 0.40 -3.24 28.85
C SER A 104 1.21 -1.95 28.98
N ALA A 105 2.19 -1.72 28.10
CA ALA A 105 3.09 -0.58 28.18
C ALA A 105 2.39 0.76 27.93
N SER A 106 1.33 0.78 27.11
CA SER A 106 0.56 1.99 26.84
C SER A 106 -0.63 2.21 27.77
N GLY A 107 -1.01 1.21 28.58
CA GLY A 107 -2.20 1.25 29.42
C GLY A 107 -3.53 1.33 28.65
N ARG A 108 -3.52 1.05 27.34
CA ARG A 108 -4.71 1.16 26.46
C ARG A 108 -4.93 -0.11 25.65
N GLN A 109 -6.20 -0.42 25.39
CA GLN A 109 -6.58 -1.52 24.49
C GLN A 109 -6.35 -1.11 23.03
N LEU A 110 -5.33 -1.70 22.39
CA LEU A 110 -4.88 -1.31 21.04
C LEU A 110 -5.82 -1.82 19.93
N TYR A 111 -6.56 -2.92 20.14
CA TYR A 111 -7.39 -3.55 19.11
C TYR A 111 -8.49 -2.65 18.51
N HIS A 112 -9.00 -1.72 19.31
CA HIS A 112 -10.05 -0.78 18.91
C HIS A 112 -9.49 0.53 18.31
N SER A 113 -8.18 0.61 18.06
CA SER A 113 -7.59 1.80 17.42
C SER A 113 -8.18 2.00 16.02
N PRO A 114 -8.44 3.25 15.60
CA PRO A 114 -9.07 3.54 14.31
C PRO A 114 -8.13 3.28 13.12
N LEU A 115 -6.84 3.16 13.38
CA LEU A 115 -5.79 3.00 12.38
C LEU A 115 -4.73 2.04 12.88
N PHE A 116 -4.18 1.24 11.96
CA PHE A 116 -3.03 0.38 12.19
C PHE A 116 -2.05 0.55 11.04
N LEU A 117 -0.75 0.57 11.36
CA LEU A 117 0.31 0.80 10.38
C LEU A 117 1.41 -0.23 10.58
N ASP A 118 1.65 -1.06 9.56
CA ASP A 118 2.92 -1.78 9.44
C ASP A 118 4.01 -0.84 8.88
N CYS A 119 5.23 -1.35 8.70
CA CYS A 119 6.38 -0.53 8.30
C CYS A 119 6.17 0.19 6.97
N CYS A 120 5.77 -0.54 5.92
CA CYS A 120 5.48 0.06 4.62
C CYS A 120 4.18 0.89 4.64
N GLY A 121 3.20 0.53 5.48
CA GLY A 121 1.96 1.25 5.71
C GLY A 121 2.20 2.63 6.29
N LEU A 122 3.11 2.76 7.25
CA LEU A 122 3.54 4.04 7.81
C LEU A 122 4.08 4.97 6.71
N VAL A 123 5.10 4.54 5.98
CA VAL A 123 5.70 5.33 4.88
C VAL A 123 4.66 5.70 3.83
N ARG A 124 3.78 4.75 3.46
CA ARG A 124 2.71 4.98 2.49
C ARG A 124 1.71 6.01 2.99
N ARG A 125 1.35 5.96 4.28
CA ARG A 125 0.39 6.90 4.88
C ARG A 125 0.96 8.31 4.92
N VAL A 126 2.25 8.45 5.27
CA VAL A 126 2.98 9.73 5.23
C VAL A 126 2.99 10.30 3.79
N ALA A 127 3.41 9.49 2.81
CA ALA A 127 3.42 9.92 1.41
C ALA A 127 2.03 10.30 0.89
N TRP A 128 0.97 9.58 1.29
CA TRP A 128 -0.40 9.92 0.91
C TRP A 128 -0.90 11.22 1.54
N ALA A 129 -0.53 11.51 2.79
CA ALA A 129 -0.86 12.79 3.41
C ALA A 129 -0.22 13.98 2.66
N LEU A 130 0.94 13.75 2.04
CA LEU A 130 1.69 14.75 1.27
C LEU A 130 1.50 14.63 -0.25
N GLN A 131 0.51 13.89 -0.73
CA GLN A 131 0.37 13.59 -2.17
C GLN A 131 0.26 14.85 -3.06
N ARG A 132 -0.31 15.95 -2.54
CA ARG A 132 -0.41 17.22 -3.29
C ARG A 132 0.95 17.90 -3.41
N GLN A 133 1.73 17.89 -2.33
CA GLN A 133 3.06 18.48 -2.27
C GLN A 133 4.06 17.66 -3.08
N LEU A 134 3.94 16.32 -3.04
CA LEU A 134 4.74 15.38 -3.81
C LEU A 134 4.35 15.35 -5.29
N GLY A 135 3.12 15.69 -5.66
CA GLY A 135 2.68 15.65 -7.06
C GLY A 135 2.37 14.23 -7.58
N PHE A 136 2.39 13.23 -6.71
CA PHE A 136 1.97 11.86 -7.01
C PHE A 136 1.33 11.21 -5.79
N ARG A 137 0.69 10.05 -6.01
CA ARG A 137 0.20 9.19 -4.95
C ARG A 137 0.94 7.86 -4.99
N LEU A 138 1.64 7.51 -3.92
CA LEU A 138 2.38 6.26 -3.82
C LEU A 138 1.46 5.04 -3.98
N GLY A 139 1.85 4.05 -4.77
CA GLY A 139 1.05 2.85 -5.01
C GLY A 139 0.81 1.98 -3.75
N PRO A 140 -0.11 1.00 -3.82
CA PRO A 140 -0.42 0.09 -2.71
C PRO A 140 0.63 -1.01 -2.50
N GLY A 141 1.76 -0.97 -3.21
CA GLY A 141 2.84 -1.97 -3.08
C GLY A 141 3.49 -1.96 -1.68
N ASN A 142 4.24 -3.02 -1.38
CA ASN A 142 4.94 -3.21 -0.10
C ASN A 142 6.27 -2.44 -0.02
N GLN A 143 7.09 -2.69 1.01
CA GLN A 143 8.40 -2.07 1.20
C GLN A 143 9.34 -2.26 0.00
N ALA A 144 9.27 -3.40 -0.70
CA ALA A 144 10.09 -3.63 -1.89
C ALA A 144 9.69 -2.71 -3.05
N TYR A 145 8.39 -2.43 -3.21
CA TYR A 145 7.92 -1.44 -4.19
C TYR A 145 8.41 -0.03 -3.84
N GLN A 146 8.31 0.35 -2.57
CA GLN A 146 8.78 1.66 -2.11
C GLN A 146 10.28 1.84 -2.37
N TYR A 147 11.08 0.82 -2.05
CA TYR A 147 12.51 0.76 -2.35
C TYR A 147 12.78 0.96 -3.85
N ASP A 148 12.02 0.28 -4.70
CA ASP A 148 12.20 0.30 -6.14
C ASP A 148 11.86 1.65 -6.78
N THR A 149 10.97 2.44 -6.16
CA THR A 149 10.63 3.80 -6.60
C THR A 149 11.62 4.89 -6.18
N LEU A 150 12.61 4.55 -5.36
CA LEU A 150 13.64 5.46 -4.91
C LEU A 150 14.95 5.03 -5.55
N PRO A 151 15.49 5.70 -6.58
CA PRO A 151 16.71 5.25 -7.25
C PRO A 151 18.00 5.73 -6.60
N LYS A 152 17.97 6.83 -5.86
CA LYS A 152 19.14 7.47 -5.23
C LYS A 152 19.53 6.72 -3.96
N ARG A 153 20.70 6.08 -3.99
CA ARG A 153 21.31 5.36 -2.85
C ARG A 153 22.43 6.23 -2.29
N VAL A 154 22.60 6.19 -0.97
CA VAL A 154 23.77 6.75 -0.29
C VAL A 154 24.53 5.64 0.41
N GLU A 155 25.82 5.81 0.62
CA GLU A 155 26.71 4.73 1.04
C GLU A 155 26.69 4.52 2.56
N SER A 156 26.40 5.59 3.32
CA SER A 156 26.47 5.58 4.77
C SER A 156 25.35 6.39 5.41
N VAL A 157 25.09 6.10 6.69
CA VAL A 157 24.13 6.86 7.52
C VAL A 157 24.48 8.35 7.60
N ALA A 158 25.78 8.72 7.54
CA ALA A 158 26.23 10.11 7.60
C ALA A 158 25.77 10.96 6.41
N GLN A 159 25.44 10.32 5.27
CA GLN A 159 24.93 10.97 4.07
C GLN A 159 23.40 11.09 4.05
N LEU A 160 22.71 10.44 4.99
CA LEU A 160 21.25 10.53 5.09
C LEU A 160 20.82 11.90 5.59
N LYS A 161 19.72 12.39 5.03
CA LYS A 161 19.01 13.58 5.51
C LYS A 161 17.73 13.15 6.21
N PRO A 162 17.28 13.86 7.26
CA PRO A 162 15.97 13.61 7.85
C PRO A 162 14.87 13.50 6.79
N GLY A 163 14.05 12.46 6.88
CA GLY A 163 13.01 12.11 5.90
C GLY A 163 13.45 11.06 4.88
N ASP A 164 14.75 10.79 4.73
CA ASP A 164 15.22 9.66 3.93
C ASP A 164 14.76 8.32 4.54
N LEU A 165 14.80 7.26 3.72
CA LEU A 165 14.33 5.95 4.13
C LEU A 165 15.48 4.97 4.28
N ILE A 166 15.42 4.17 5.34
CA ILE A 166 16.31 3.03 5.56
C ILE A 166 15.51 1.77 5.31
N PHE A 167 15.94 1.01 4.31
CA PHE A 167 15.33 -0.26 3.95
C PHE A 167 16.21 -1.41 4.44
N TYR A 168 15.58 -2.47 4.94
CA TYR A 168 16.29 -3.63 5.47
C TYR A 168 16.01 -4.84 4.60
N SER A 169 17.06 -5.43 4.06
CA SER A 169 16.98 -6.75 3.43
C SER A 169 17.34 -7.83 4.45
N GLY A 170 16.63 -8.94 4.43
CA GLY A 170 16.78 -9.97 5.44
C GLY A 170 16.22 -11.33 5.04
N THR A 171 16.53 -12.32 5.86
CA THR A 171 15.99 -13.68 5.74
C THR A 171 15.15 -14.02 6.97
N TYR A 172 13.93 -14.49 6.76
CA TYR A 172 13.07 -14.92 7.86
C TYR A 172 13.62 -16.19 8.51
N TYR A 173 13.51 -16.27 9.84
CA TYR A 173 13.92 -17.47 10.58
C TYR A 173 13.02 -18.67 10.28
N GLU A 174 11.71 -18.42 10.12
CA GLU A 174 10.73 -19.45 9.82
C GLU A 174 10.85 -19.92 8.35
N PRO A 175 11.20 -21.20 8.10
CA PRO A 175 11.28 -21.74 6.77
C PRO A 175 9.94 -21.62 6.03
N GLY A 176 9.97 -21.36 4.71
CA GLY A 176 8.76 -21.19 3.92
C GLY A 176 8.07 -19.82 4.07
N SER A 177 8.61 -18.94 4.92
CA SER A 177 8.18 -17.54 4.99
C SER A 177 8.21 -16.88 3.62
N ARG A 178 7.17 -16.09 3.34
CA ARG A 178 7.02 -15.42 2.06
C ARG A 178 8.14 -14.40 1.85
N ARG A 179 8.90 -14.56 0.78
CA ARG A 179 9.94 -13.59 0.40
C ARG A 179 9.32 -12.42 -0.33
N HIS A 180 9.90 -11.25 -0.13
CA HIS A 180 9.59 -10.04 -0.89
C HIS A 180 10.66 -9.82 -1.96
N ALA A 181 10.35 -9.08 -3.01
CA ALA A 181 11.37 -8.71 -4.00
C ALA A 181 12.56 -8.03 -3.31
N PHE A 182 13.78 -8.30 -3.80
CA PHE A 182 15.02 -7.80 -3.21
C PHE A 182 15.26 -8.23 -1.75
N ASP A 183 14.55 -9.28 -1.29
CA ASP A 183 14.55 -9.72 0.12
C ASP A 183 14.20 -8.62 1.12
N MET A 184 13.39 -7.65 0.69
CA MET A 184 13.09 -6.48 1.51
C MET A 184 12.11 -6.81 2.64
N THR A 185 12.56 -6.75 3.88
CA THR A 185 11.79 -7.16 5.06
C THR A 185 11.19 -5.98 5.82
N HIS A 186 11.84 -4.81 5.81
CA HIS A 186 11.44 -3.67 6.64
C HIS A 186 11.83 -2.32 6.04
N VAL A 187 11.20 -1.24 6.53
CA VAL A 187 11.52 0.14 6.17
C VAL A 187 11.26 1.07 7.36
N GLU A 188 12.14 2.04 7.58
CA GLU A 188 12.01 3.10 8.61
C GLU A 188 12.32 4.48 8.02
N VAL A 189 11.77 5.53 8.62
CA VAL A 189 12.05 6.93 8.26
C VAL A 189 13.23 7.41 9.11
N PHE A 190 14.31 7.84 8.48
CA PHE A 190 15.46 8.42 9.17
C PHE A 190 15.14 9.83 9.68
N VAL A 191 15.53 10.14 10.92
CA VAL A 191 15.34 11.48 11.52
C VAL A 191 16.61 12.10 12.08
N GLY A 192 17.73 11.36 12.10
CA GLY A 192 19.01 11.80 12.68
C GLY A 192 18.96 11.80 14.21
N GLY A 193 18.16 12.68 14.80
CA GLY A 193 18.05 12.82 16.27
C GLY A 193 19.39 13.16 16.94
N PRO A 194 19.43 13.20 18.29
CA PRO A 194 20.67 13.47 19.03
C PRO A 194 21.76 12.42 18.83
N SER A 195 21.38 11.17 18.55
CA SER A 195 22.30 10.06 18.28
C SER A 195 22.93 10.12 16.89
N GLY A 196 22.39 10.93 15.97
CA GLY A 196 22.74 10.91 14.55
C GLY A 196 22.21 9.71 13.77
N GLU A 197 21.61 8.71 14.43
CA GLU A 197 21.13 7.46 13.84
C GLU A 197 19.63 7.19 14.04
N ALA A 198 18.90 8.13 14.65
CA ALA A 198 17.52 7.92 15.07
C ALA A 198 16.55 7.71 13.88
N THR A 199 15.52 6.90 14.11
CA THR A 199 14.50 6.55 13.11
C THR A 199 13.09 6.57 13.69
N ILE A 200 12.08 6.68 12.82
CA ILE A 200 10.67 6.43 13.14
C ILE A 200 10.24 5.18 12.36
N GLY A 201 9.73 4.19 13.08
CA GLY A 201 9.44 2.88 12.51
C GLY A 201 8.27 2.17 13.18
N SER A 202 7.65 1.25 12.44
CA SER A 202 6.70 0.28 12.97
C SER A 202 7.37 -1.10 13.03
N ARG A 203 8.27 -1.26 14.00
CA ARG A 203 9.23 -2.39 14.05
C ARG A 203 8.62 -3.67 14.62
N GLU A 204 7.81 -3.54 15.67
CA GLU A 204 7.39 -4.66 16.51
C GLU A 204 5.89 -4.94 16.39
N ARG A 205 5.53 -6.21 16.17
CA ARG A 205 4.15 -6.62 15.83
C ARG A 205 3.12 -6.38 16.93
N PHE A 206 3.56 -6.27 18.17
CA PHE A 206 2.73 -6.08 19.36
C PHE A 206 2.85 -4.68 19.96
N LYS A 207 3.51 -3.75 19.26
CA LYS A 207 3.68 -2.37 19.69
C LYS A 207 3.00 -1.41 18.72
N TRP A 208 3.52 -0.20 18.66
CA TRP A 208 3.05 0.88 17.82
C TRP A 208 4.23 1.54 17.09
N VAL A 209 3.93 2.50 16.21
CA VAL A 209 4.92 3.34 15.57
C VAL A 209 5.67 4.13 16.64
N MET A 210 6.99 3.95 16.72
CA MET A 210 7.85 4.58 17.73
C MET A 210 9.01 5.30 17.05
N GLN A 211 9.60 6.24 17.79
CA GLN A 211 10.94 6.74 17.49
C GLN A 211 11.96 5.85 18.21
N TYR A 212 13.00 5.44 17.51
CA TYR A 212 14.11 4.66 18.01
C TYR A 212 15.40 5.47 17.94
N ASP A 213 16.28 5.31 18.91
CA ASP A 213 17.55 6.04 18.97
C ASP A 213 18.55 5.60 17.89
N SER A 214 18.39 4.40 17.34
CA SER A 214 19.21 3.92 16.23
C SER A 214 18.40 3.10 15.23
N TYR A 215 18.80 3.17 13.97
CA TYR A 215 18.40 2.26 12.90
C TYR A 215 18.94 0.84 13.11
N ARG A 216 19.90 0.64 14.01
CA ARG A 216 20.49 -0.66 14.32
C ARG A 216 19.63 -1.39 15.34
N PHE A 217 19.27 -2.62 15.03
CA PHE A 217 18.52 -3.48 15.93
C PHE A 217 18.59 -4.94 15.50
N GLU A 218 18.14 -5.81 16.39
CA GLU A 218 17.89 -7.21 16.08
C GLU A 218 16.39 -7.45 15.92
N SER A 219 16.01 -8.11 14.83
CA SER A 219 14.64 -8.51 14.61
C SER A 219 14.42 -9.91 15.16
N GLN A 220 13.31 -10.08 15.87
CA GLN A 220 12.85 -11.39 16.37
C GLN A 220 12.32 -12.31 15.24
N ARG A 221 12.16 -11.80 14.01
CA ARG A 221 11.47 -12.53 12.92
C ARG A 221 12.36 -12.82 11.71
N TRP A 222 13.43 -12.05 11.54
CA TRP A 222 14.30 -12.16 10.39
C TRP A 222 15.70 -11.69 10.75
N LYS A 223 16.70 -12.34 10.16
CA LYS A 223 18.09 -11.92 10.23
C LYS A 223 18.33 -10.78 9.25
N ILE A 224 18.91 -9.69 9.73
CA ILE A 224 19.33 -8.56 8.88
C ILE A 224 20.52 -9.00 8.04
N LEU A 225 20.40 -8.87 6.71
CA LEU A 225 21.52 -9.09 5.79
C LEU A 225 22.23 -7.79 5.43
N ALA A 226 21.45 -6.74 5.16
CA ALA A 226 21.98 -5.42 4.82
C ALA A 226 20.95 -4.32 5.06
N CYS A 227 21.45 -3.11 5.32
CA CYS A 227 20.69 -1.87 5.33
C CYS A 227 20.94 -1.11 4.02
N HIS A 228 19.89 -0.53 3.45
CA HIS A 228 19.95 0.24 2.22
C HIS A 228 19.47 1.66 2.50
N PHE A 229 20.39 2.63 2.39
CA PHE A 229 20.13 4.03 2.66
C PHE A 229 19.64 4.73 1.38
N CYS A 230 18.39 5.20 1.40
CA CYS A 230 17.69 5.68 0.19
C CYS A 230 17.23 7.12 0.37
N SER A 231 17.71 8.02 -0.51
CA SER A 231 17.27 9.41 -0.52
C SER A 231 15.87 9.55 -1.12
N ILE A 232 14.97 10.28 -0.43
CA ILE A 232 13.63 10.61 -0.95
C ILE A 232 13.63 11.76 -1.95
N ASP A 233 14.78 12.32 -2.33
CA ASP A 233 14.83 13.48 -3.25
C ASP A 233 14.09 13.22 -4.57
N THR A 234 14.10 11.99 -5.06
CA THR A 234 13.34 11.61 -6.26
C THR A 234 11.83 11.80 -6.07
N TRP A 235 11.31 11.47 -4.88
CA TRP A 235 9.91 11.74 -4.53
C TRP A 235 9.66 13.24 -4.33
N LEU A 236 10.61 13.99 -3.76
CA LEU A 236 10.48 15.45 -3.61
C LEU A 236 10.40 16.15 -4.98
N ASP A 237 11.00 15.56 -6.01
CA ASP A 237 10.93 15.97 -7.42
C ASP A 237 9.63 15.55 -8.12
N GLY A 238 8.75 14.86 -7.40
CA GLY A 238 7.49 14.35 -7.92
C GLY A 238 7.61 13.13 -8.82
N LEU A 239 8.74 12.42 -8.75
CA LEU A 239 8.98 11.20 -9.51
C LEU A 239 8.74 9.99 -8.61
N CYS A 240 7.84 9.11 -9.05
CA CYS A 240 7.52 7.86 -8.36
C CYS A 240 7.39 6.71 -9.37
N HIS A 241 8.53 6.33 -9.96
CA HIS A 241 8.60 5.27 -10.96
C HIS A 241 9.48 4.13 -10.43
N PRO A 242 8.96 2.90 -10.33
CA PRO A 242 9.79 1.76 -9.96
C PRO A 242 10.86 1.51 -11.03
N LYS A 243 12.09 1.15 -10.63
CA LYS A 243 13.13 0.73 -11.58
C LYS A 243 12.77 -0.57 -12.30
N HIS A 244 12.00 -1.45 -11.66
CA HIS A 244 11.60 -2.76 -12.17
C HIS A 244 10.06 -2.82 -12.32
N PRO A 245 9.46 -2.06 -13.25
CA PRO A 245 8.01 -1.97 -13.40
C PRO A 245 7.32 -3.31 -13.64
N GLU A 246 7.99 -4.26 -14.30
CA GLU A 246 7.53 -5.62 -14.57
C GLU A 246 7.20 -6.42 -13.30
N LEU A 247 7.85 -6.12 -12.17
CA LEU A 247 7.55 -6.76 -10.89
C LEU A 247 6.20 -6.30 -10.31
N TRP A 248 5.72 -5.13 -10.72
CA TRP A 248 4.56 -4.47 -10.08
C TRP A 248 3.31 -4.47 -10.94
N GLN A 249 3.38 -5.05 -12.14
CA GLN A 249 2.21 -5.22 -12.99
C GLN A 249 1.21 -6.17 -12.32
N PRO A 250 -0.09 -5.83 -12.28
CA PRO A 250 -1.11 -6.75 -11.83
C PRO A 250 -1.01 -8.03 -12.67
N ARG A 251 -0.71 -9.16 -12.03
CA ARG A 251 -0.79 -10.46 -12.70
C ARG A 251 -2.21 -10.59 -13.25
N ARG A 252 -2.38 -10.39 -14.55
CA ARG A 252 -3.59 -10.83 -15.24
C ARG A 252 -3.69 -12.31 -14.91
N ARG A 253 -4.72 -12.70 -14.15
CA ARG A 253 -5.02 -14.12 -13.88
C ARG A 253 -5.13 -14.78 -15.25
N MET A 254 -4.07 -15.47 -15.68
CA MET A 254 -4.12 -16.38 -16.82
C MET A 254 -5.01 -17.55 -16.39
N LYS A 255 -6.32 -17.36 -16.56
CA LYS A 255 -7.34 -18.36 -16.27
C LYS A 255 -7.70 -19.19 -17.52
N GLN A 256 -6.95 -19.10 -18.62
CA GLN A 256 -7.46 -19.50 -19.94
C GLN A 256 -6.70 -20.61 -20.69
N GLN A 257 -5.77 -21.34 -20.09
CA GLN A 257 -5.05 -22.41 -20.82
C GLN A 257 -5.17 -23.83 -20.25
N GLN A 258 -5.99 -24.06 -19.22
CA GLN A 258 -6.23 -25.42 -18.71
C GLN A 258 -7.57 -26.04 -19.12
N GLN A 259 -8.39 -25.34 -19.91
CA GLN A 259 -9.69 -25.85 -20.39
C GLN A 259 -9.67 -26.36 -21.84
N GLN A 260 -8.52 -26.39 -22.52
CA GLN A 260 -8.41 -26.91 -23.91
C GLN A 260 -7.50 -28.14 -24.07
N GLN A 261 -6.98 -28.73 -22.98
CA GLN A 261 -6.18 -29.97 -23.04
C GLN A 261 -6.87 -31.17 -22.36
N GLY A 262 -8.20 -31.16 -22.32
CA GLY A 262 -9.02 -32.23 -21.76
C GLY A 262 -9.89 -32.95 -22.79
N SER A 263 -9.40 -33.21 -24.01
CA SER A 263 -10.07 -34.13 -24.95
C SER A 263 -9.12 -34.56 -26.07
N THR A 264 -8.32 -35.61 -25.82
CA THR A 264 -7.67 -36.54 -26.78
C THR A 264 -6.72 -37.40 -25.92
N SER A 265 -7.21 -38.50 -25.34
CA SER A 265 -7.18 -39.87 -25.87
C SER A 265 -5.87 -40.63 -25.61
N SER A 266 -6.03 -41.73 -24.86
CA SER A 266 -5.39 -43.06 -25.02
C SER A 266 -3.88 -43.25 -24.89
N GLU A 267 -3.54 -44.12 -23.92
CA GLU A 267 -2.62 -45.27 -23.99
C GLU A 267 -1.22 -45.13 -24.64
N GLY A 268 -0.17 -45.45 -23.87
CA GLY A 268 1.12 -45.85 -24.47
C GLY A 268 2.35 -45.67 -23.58
N ALA A 269 2.75 -46.76 -22.92
CA ALA A 269 4.12 -47.26 -22.71
C ALA A 269 5.31 -46.31 -22.41
N TRP A 270 5.89 -46.53 -21.21
CA TRP A 270 7.31 -46.67 -20.87
C TRP A 270 8.35 -46.43 -21.98
N ALA A 271 9.23 -45.44 -21.79
CA ALA A 271 10.64 -45.53 -22.21
C ALA A 271 11.51 -44.54 -21.45
N THR A 272 12.45 -45.12 -20.70
CA THR A 272 13.56 -44.47 -20.01
C THR A 272 14.57 -43.94 -21.03
N VAL A 273 14.85 -42.64 -21.02
CA VAL A 273 16.02 -42.07 -21.72
C VAL A 273 16.71 -41.06 -20.81
N ARG A 274 17.84 -41.48 -20.22
CA ARG A 274 18.85 -40.59 -19.65
C ARG A 274 19.66 -40.01 -20.82
N VAL A 275 19.63 -38.69 -20.99
CA VAL A 275 20.64 -37.97 -21.78
C VAL A 275 21.19 -36.83 -20.94
N THR A 276 22.50 -36.89 -20.76
CA THR A 276 23.39 -35.89 -20.20
C THR A 276 23.41 -34.63 -21.07
N ARG A 277 23.48 -33.44 -20.44
CA ARG A 277 24.27 -32.31 -20.94
C ARG A 277 24.41 -31.23 -19.87
N GLY A 278 25.67 -30.95 -19.52
CA GLY A 278 26.04 -29.77 -18.75
C GLY A 278 25.77 -28.49 -19.55
N ILE A 279 25.44 -27.43 -18.83
CA ILE A 279 25.41 -26.07 -19.34
C ILE A 279 26.05 -25.17 -18.28
N HIS A 280 27.23 -24.64 -18.60
CA HIS A 280 27.72 -23.39 -18.05
C HIS A 280 26.76 -22.28 -18.45
N GLY A 281 26.02 -21.75 -17.47
CA GLY A 281 25.11 -20.63 -17.65
C GLY A 281 25.50 -19.50 -16.72
N THR A 282 26.07 -18.44 -17.30
CA THR A 282 26.22 -17.12 -16.68
C THR A 282 24.91 -16.72 -16.01
N GLY A 283 24.92 -16.61 -14.69
CA GLY A 283 23.73 -16.41 -13.87
C GLY A 283 23.03 -15.08 -14.14
N ARG A 284 22.07 -15.08 -15.08
CA ARG A 284 20.91 -14.20 -14.96
C ARG A 284 20.10 -14.73 -13.79
N ASN A 285 20.11 -14.00 -12.69
CA ASN A 285 19.17 -14.19 -11.59
C ASN A 285 17.74 -14.00 -12.12
N THR A 286 17.15 -15.08 -12.63
CA THR A 286 15.76 -15.10 -13.05
C THR A 286 14.93 -15.13 -11.77
N TRP A 287 14.44 -13.96 -11.38
CA TRP A 287 13.60 -13.80 -10.20
C TRP A 287 12.31 -14.61 -10.40
N ASP A 288 12.18 -15.71 -9.66
CA ASP A 288 10.95 -16.51 -9.65
C ASP A 288 9.84 -15.71 -8.96
N THR A 289 9.05 -15.00 -9.76
CA THR A 289 7.91 -14.20 -9.30
C THR A 289 6.82 -15.06 -8.63
N GLY A 290 6.87 -16.40 -8.72
CA GLY A 290 6.01 -17.33 -8.00
C GLY A 290 6.28 -17.37 -6.49
N LYS A 291 7.52 -17.11 -6.06
CA LYS A 291 7.95 -17.14 -4.66
C LYS A 291 7.86 -15.78 -3.95
N HIS A 292 7.65 -14.69 -4.70
CA HIS A 292 7.74 -13.33 -4.19
C HIS A 292 6.38 -12.63 -4.06
N SER A 293 6.18 -11.91 -2.96
CA SER A 293 5.00 -11.05 -2.76
C SER A 293 5.16 -9.67 -3.33
N THR A 294 4.27 -9.27 -4.24
CA THR A 294 4.16 -7.90 -4.73
C THR A 294 3.11 -7.08 -3.98
N PHE A 295 2.05 -7.74 -3.50
CA PHE A 295 0.98 -7.12 -2.72
C PHE A 295 0.83 -7.81 -1.37
N GLY A 296 0.82 -7.01 -0.29
CA GLY A 296 0.45 -7.48 1.04
C GLY A 296 -1.01 -7.95 1.00
N ARG A 297 -1.26 -9.26 0.94
CA ARG A 297 -2.62 -9.76 1.16
C ARG A 297 -2.94 -9.58 2.63
N VAL A 298 -3.98 -8.82 2.93
CA VAL A 298 -4.77 -9.04 4.14
C VAL A 298 -5.39 -10.43 3.95
N ARG A 299 -4.84 -11.45 4.62
CA ARG A 299 -5.57 -12.71 4.79
C ARG A 299 -6.62 -12.41 5.87
N ASP A 300 -7.88 -12.37 5.49
CA ASP A 300 -8.96 -12.50 6.46
C ASP A 300 -8.75 -13.84 7.18
N GLY A 301 -8.60 -13.78 8.49
CA GLY A 301 -8.31 -14.94 9.33
C GLY A 301 -9.48 -15.89 9.28
N GLY A 302 -9.31 -17.01 8.58
CA GLY A 302 -10.17 -18.18 8.76
C GLY A 302 -10.08 -18.63 10.21
N LYS A 303 -11.22 -18.63 10.91
CA LYS A 303 -11.37 -19.21 12.24
C LYS A 303 -10.84 -20.65 12.19
N LYS A 304 -9.78 -20.94 12.96
CA LYS A 304 -9.55 -22.31 13.42
C LYS A 304 -10.52 -22.52 14.57
N THR A 305 -11.52 -23.36 14.35
CA THR A 305 -12.23 -24.02 15.44
C THR A 305 -11.20 -24.90 16.14
N VAL A 306 -10.98 -24.63 17.43
CA VAL A 306 -10.33 -25.57 18.34
C VAL A 306 -11.46 -26.49 18.80
N GLU A 307 -11.34 -27.77 18.49
CA GLU A 307 -12.13 -28.82 19.13
C GLU A 307 -11.43 -29.12 20.46
N ASP A 308 -12.20 -29.03 21.54
CA ASP A 308 -11.77 -29.33 22.91
C ASP A 308 -11.62 -30.85 23.10
N GLU A 309 -10.50 -31.26 23.71
CA GLU A 309 -10.37 -32.49 24.51
C GLU A 309 -10.07 -32.08 25.95
#